data_AF-A0A4Q3VW03-F1
#
_entry.id   AF-A0A4Q3VW03-F1
#
_cell.length_a   1.000
_cell.length_b   1.000
_cell.length_c   1.000
_cell.angle_alpha   90.00
_cell.angle_beta   90.00
_cell.angle_gamma   90.00
#
_symmetry.space_group_name_H-M   'P 1'
#
loop_
_entity.id
_entity.type
_entity.pdbx_description
1 polymer ?
#
loop_
_entity_poly.entity_id
_entity_poly.type
_entity_poly.pdbx_seq_one_letter_code
_entity_poly.pdbx_strand_id
1 'polypeptide(L)'
;MTSADAPDLGSSLRRLRRARGWRLEEASRQIGVSAPALSTWENGGRRPRTDTLARLLDALEAEPREKARLLHLVDPLSSKILLARSPLGSPVSVGMVLRVMRRRRGISQSDFARRIGVSQAAVSHWESGDTAPSVEAIHAIGFALDATVEETLALASAEGGGDGRLSHDPEVARAQIWDSTLPRSIQETIFLGWEAELWRRAGRDRRWDPLLISVIAARTNWLAGEERFSEIAAPAHRAIRLATTVEGRVEAVPAIAALADADRHLGRGHAAAIELAQGWKAHLPDSMNKSWLLVQLGMSLARQWETETAVGLLNQAVELEEAVANTQADEHAWVRHAMNICEGYLAAGEPRKAAAFLGGRRGRKFRPATFVEIEHANGRPVTEAEMAYLRHWFSRLGLEPAGQREFASLERRQAQLKGGKTEPVEPVPTDPEAEDRLWAAVLRDHPG
;
A
#
# COMPACT_ATOMS: atom_id res chain seq x y z
N MET A 1 -2.42 8.34 -32.88
CA MET A 1 -2.09 6.91 -32.97
C MET A 1 -3.16 6.13 -32.22
N THR A 2 -3.87 5.29 -32.95
CA THR A 2 -5.10 4.58 -32.56
C THR A 2 -4.83 3.50 -31.51
N SER A 3 -5.65 3.44 -30.47
CA SER A 3 -5.61 2.43 -29.40
C SER A 3 -5.85 1.02 -29.96
N ALA A 4 -4.78 0.28 -30.24
CA ALA A 4 -4.85 -0.97 -30.98
C ALA A 4 -5.16 -2.23 -30.13
N ASP A 5 -5.39 -2.15 -28.80
CA ASP A 5 -5.45 -3.37 -27.96
C ASP A 5 -6.65 -3.53 -26.99
N ALA A 6 -7.82 -3.01 -27.35
CA ALA A 6 -9.05 -3.34 -26.61
C ALA A 6 -10.00 -4.19 -27.47
N PRO A 7 -10.26 -5.47 -27.14
CA PRO A 7 -11.45 -6.13 -27.67
C PRO A 7 -12.67 -5.38 -27.13
N ASP A 8 -13.33 -4.63 -28.02
CA ASP A 8 -14.59 -3.95 -27.77
C ASP A 8 -15.62 -4.95 -27.24
N LEU A 9 -16.55 -4.48 -26.40
CA LEU A 9 -17.61 -5.26 -25.75
C LEU A 9 -18.23 -6.28 -26.72
N GLY A 10 -18.57 -5.81 -27.93
CA GLY A 10 -19.24 -6.64 -28.94
C GLY A 10 -18.40 -7.84 -29.40
N SER A 11 -17.10 -7.64 -29.62
CA SER A 11 -16.18 -8.73 -29.99
C SER A 11 -16.04 -9.77 -28.87
N SER A 12 -16.04 -9.34 -27.61
CA SER A 12 -15.97 -10.24 -26.45
C SER A 12 -17.27 -11.05 -26.30
N LEU A 13 -18.43 -10.41 -26.43
CA LEU A 13 -19.73 -11.10 -26.42
C LEU A 13 -19.83 -12.14 -27.53
N ARG A 14 -19.41 -11.78 -28.75
CA ARG A 14 -19.39 -12.69 -29.89
C ARG A 14 -18.47 -13.88 -29.67
N ARG A 15 -17.27 -13.64 -29.11
CA ARG A 15 -16.32 -14.71 -28.77
C ARG A 15 -16.95 -15.67 -27.76
N LEU A 16 -17.49 -15.16 -26.65
CA LEU A 16 -18.13 -15.97 -25.61
C LEU A 16 -19.30 -16.79 -26.16
N ARG A 17 -20.17 -16.18 -26.95
CA ARG A 17 -21.28 -16.89 -27.60
C ARG A 17 -20.80 -18.01 -28.53
N ARG A 18 -19.78 -17.75 -29.34
CA ARG A 18 -19.22 -18.78 -30.24
C ARG A 18 -18.51 -19.90 -29.48
N ALA A 19 -17.84 -19.58 -28.37
CA ALA A 19 -17.24 -20.60 -27.49
C ALA A 19 -18.30 -21.51 -26.86
N ARG A 20 -19.53 -21.02 -26.67
CA ARG A 20 -20.71 -21.82 -26.29
C ARG A 20 -21.30 -22.66 -27.42
N GLY A 21 -20.82 -22.49 -28.66
CA GLY A 21 -21.41 -23.11 -29.84
C GLY A 21 -22.76 -22.52 -30.24
N TRP A 22 -23.18 -21.41 -29.64
CA TRP A 22 -24.51 -20.84 -29.87
C TRP A 22 -24.57 -19.96 -31.11
N ARG A 23 -25.62 -20.14 -31.92
CA ARG A 23 -26.06 -19.18 -32.93
C ARG A 23 -26.78 -17.99 -32.27
N LEU A 24 -27.00 -16.91 -33.02
CA LEU A 24 -27.67 -15.71 -32.49
C LEU A 24 -29.09 -16.04 -32.00
N GLU A 25 -29.80 -16.89 -32.72
CA GLU A 25 -31.18 -17.31 -32.43
C GLU A 25 -31.27 -18.23 -31.21
N GLU A 26 -30.24 -19.04 -30.98
CA GLU A 26 -30.13 -19.91 -29.80
C GLU A 26 -29.80 -19.09 -28.56
N ALA A 27 -28.79 -18.22 -28.64
CA ALA A 27 -28.45 -17.29 -27.57
C ALA A 27 -29.62 -16.37 -27.22
N SER A 28 -30.33 -15.85 -28.22
CA SER A 28 -31.54 -15.04 -28.04
C SER A 28 -32.60 -15.75 -27.18
N ARG A 29 -32.88 -17.03 -27.48
CA ARG A 29 -33.84 -17.84 -26.73
C ARG A 29 -33.38 -18.15 -25.31
N GLN A 30 -32.11 -18.51 -25.13
CA GLN A 30 -31.56 -18.86 -23.82
C GLN A 30 -31.46 -17.67 -22.86
N ILE A 31 -31.13 -16.48 -23.38
CA ILE A 31 -30.89 -15.28 -22.57
C ILE A 31 -32.16 -14.43 -22.39
N GLY A 32 -33.18 -14.64 -23.24
CA GLY A 32 -34.42 -13.85 -23.21
C GLY A 32 -34.26 -12.44 -23.80
N VAL A 33 -33.38 -12.29 -24.81
CA VAL A 33 -33.16 -11.02 -25.54
C VAL A 33 -33.37 -11.27 -27.03
N SER A 34 -33.86 -10.30 -27.79
CA SER A 34 -34.08 -10.50 -29.24
C SER A 34 -32.75 -10.69 -30.00
N ALA A 35 -32.72 -11.57 -31.00
CA ALA A 35 -31.54 -11.79 -31.85
C ALA A 35 -31.04 -10.50 -32.54
N PRO A 36 -31.91 -9.57 -33.01
CA PRO A 36 -31.46 -8.27 -33.51
C PRO A 36 -30.73 -7.44 -32.46
N ALA A 37 -31.25 -7.36 -31.22
CA ALA A 37 -30.58 -6.62 -30.15
C ALA A 37 -29.20 -7.21 -29.82
N LEU A 38 -29.11 -8.54 -29.72
CA LEU A 38 -27.84 -9.22 -29.48
C LEU A 38 -26.83 -8.97 -30.62
N SER A 39 -27.29 -9.01 -31.87
CA SER A 39 -26.48 -8.64 -33.03
C SER A 39 -26.00 -7.19 -32.97
N THR A 40 -26.87 -6.24 -32.60
CA THR A 40 -26.48 -4.83 -32.43
C THR A 40 -25.41 -4.68 -31.35
N TRP A 41 -25.49 -5.41 -30.25
CA TRP A 41 -24.48 -5.38 -29.18
C TRP A 41 -23.15 -5.99 -29.64
N GLU A 42 -23.19 -7.15 -30.32
CA GLU A 42 -21.99 -7.82 -30.82
C GLU A 42 -21.26 -7.06 -31.93
N ASN A 43 -21.96 -6.16 -32.62
CA ASN A 43 -21.39 -5.29 -33.65
C ASN A 43 -21.06 -3.87 -33.14
N GLY A 44 -21.20 -3.61 -31.83
CA GLY A 44 -20.88 -2.31 -31.24
C GLY A 44 -21.89 -1.20 -31.52
N GLY A 45 -23.04 -1.50 -32.13
CA GLY A 45 -24.06 -0.50 -32.48
C GLY A 45 -24.81 0.08 -31.29
N ARG A 46 -24.90 -0.66 -30.17
CA ARG A 46 -25.52 -0.19 -28.92
C ARG A 46 -24.97 -0.98 -27.74
N ARG A 47 -24.90 -0.36 -26.55
CA ARG A 47 -24.57 -1.05 -25.31
C ARG A 47 -25.83 -1.60 -24.60
N PRO A 48 -25.79 -2.84 -24.06
CA PRO A 48 -26.84 -3.36 -23.18
C PRO A 48 -26.87 -2.60 -21.85
N ARG A 49 -28.00 -2.69 -21.13
CA ARG A 49 -28.06 -2.25 -19.72
C ARG A 49 -27.23 -3.19 -18.84
N THR A 50 -26.72 -2.68 -17.73
CA THR A 50 -25.80 -3.39 -16.81
C THR A 50 -26.38 -4.69 -16.28
N ASP A 51 -27.65 -4.68 -15.88
CA ASP A 51 -28.40 -5.86 -15.41
C ASP A 51 -28.55 -6.92 -16.51
N THR A 52 -28.85 -6.46 -17.74
CA THR A 52 -29.03 -7.30 -18.92
C THR A 52 -27.71 -7.91 -19.36
N LEU A 53 -26.62 -7.13 -19.32
CA LEU A 53 -25.27 -7.61 -19.58
C LEU A 53 -24.83 -8.63 -18.53
N ALA A 54 -25.13 -8.39 -17.24
CA ALA A 54 -24.80 -9.35 -16.18
C ALA A 54 -25.46 -10.70 -16.43
N ARG A 55 -26.78 -10.73 -16.72
CA ARG A 55 -27.51 -11.95 -17.07
C ARG A 55 -26.97 -12.62 -18.34
N LEU A 56 -26.65 -11.83 -19.37
CA LEU A 56 -26.05 -12.33 -20.60
C LEU A 56 -24.70 -13.01 -20.33
N LEU A 57 -23.83 -12.39 -19.54
CA LEU A 57 -22.51 -12.94 -19.21
C LEU A 57 -22.62 -14.18 -18.32
N ASP A 58 -23.62 -14.26 -17.44
CA ASP A 58 -23.91 -15.47 -16.65
C ASP A 58 -24.36 -16.63 -17.54
N ALA A 59 -25.29 -16.39 -18.48
CA ALA A 59 -25.73 -17.41 -19.43
C ALA A 59 -24.59 -17.89 -20.37
N LEU A 60 -23.69 -16.98 -20.73
CA LEU A 60 -22.48 -17.29 -21.48
C LEU A 60 -21.36 -17.92 -20.64
N GLU A 61 -21.57 -18.07 -19.32
CA GLU A 61 -20.57 -18.47 -18.31
C GLU A 61 -19.22 -17.78 -18.52
N ALA A 62 -19.26 -16.47 -18.67
CA ALA A 62 -18.05 -15.66 -18.73
C ALA A 62 -17.24 -15.82 -17.44
N GLU A 63 -15.91 -15.94 -17.56
CA GLU A 63 -15.02 -15.97 -16.40
C GLU A 63 -15.31 -14.76 -15.49
N PRO A 64 -15.34 -14.91 -14.14
CA PRO A 64 -15.59 -13.80 -13.23
C PRO A 64 -14.80 -12.50 -13.50
N ARG A 65 -13.54 -12.59 -13.92
CA ARG A 65 -12.73 -11.39 -14.26
C ARG A 65 -13.16 -10.75 -15.58
N GLU A 66 -13.49 -11.56 -16.59
CA GLU A 66 -13.97 -11.06 -17.86
C GLU A 66 -15.35 -10.42 -17.69
N LYS A 67 -16.23 -11.06 -16.89
CA LYS A 67 -17.50 -10.48 -16.49
C LYS A 67 -17.30 -9.13 -15.80
N ALA A 68 -16.38 -9.06 -14.84
CA ALA A 68 -16.05 -7.83 -14.14
C ALA A 68 -15.59 -6.72 -15.10
N ARG A 69 -14.65 -7.03 -16.01
CA ARG A 69 -14.14 -6.10 -17.02
C ARG A 69 -15.23 -5.58 -17.94
N LEU A 70 -16.10 -6.45 -18.44
CA LEU A 70 -17.16 -6.08 -19.39
C LEU A 70 -18.28 -5.28 -18.73
N LEU A 71 -18.65 -5.61 -17.48
CA LEU A 71 -19.61 -4.82 -16.71
C LEU A 71 -19.08 -3.41 -16.45
N HIS A 72 -17.81 -3.30 -16.06
CA HIS A 72 -17.17 -2.00 -15.85
C HIS A 72 -17.10 -1.17 -17.13
N LEU A 73 -16.80 -1.80 -18.27
CA LEU A 73 -16.74 -1.11 -19.57
C LEU A 73 -18.07 -0.48 -19.99
N VAL A 74 -19.20 -1.11 -19.64
CA VAL A 74 -20.53 -0.61 -19.97
C VAL A 74 -21.01 0.44 -19.01
N ASP A 75 -20.82 0.21 -17.71
CA ASP A 75 -21.32 1.08 -16.66
C ASP A 75 -20.40 1.05 -15.43
N PRO A 76 -19.37 1.94 -15.41
CA PRO A 76 -18.43 2.04 -14.31
C PRO A 76 -19.09 2.30 -12.95
N LEU A 77 -20.20 3.07 -12.93
CA LEU A 77 -20.87 3.50 -11.70
C LEU A 77 -21.67 2.35 -11.09
N SER A 78 -22.59 1.74 -11.85
CA SER A 78 -23.44 0.67 -11.32
C SER A 78 -22.68 -0.65 -11.11
N SER A 79 -21.58 -0.86 -11.82
CA SER A 79 -20.77 -2.07 -11.66
C SER A 79 -20.03 -2.13 -10.33
N LYS A 80 -19.79 -1.00 -9.64
CA LYS A 80 -19.06 -0.94 -8.35
C LYS A 80 -19.59 -1.95 -7.31
N ILE A 81 -20.91 -2.03 -7.13
CA ILE A 81 -21.54 -2.95 -6.16
C ILE A 81 -21.32 -4.42 -6.56
N LEU A 82 -21.48 -4.73 -7.85
CA LEU A 82 -21.27 -6.07 -8.37
C LEU A 82 -19.80 -6.49 -8.27
N LEU A 83 -18.88 -5.55 -8.54
CA LEU A 83 -17.44 -5.75 -8.51
C LEU A 83 -16.88 -5.83 -7.10
N ALA A 84 -17.53 -5.25 -6.09
CA ALA A 84 -17.09 -5.36 -4.69
C ALA A 84 -16.97 -6.81 -4.22
N ARG A 85 -17.75 -7.73 -4.81
CA ARG A 85 -17.72 -9.17 -4.54
C ARG A 85 -16.82 -9.96 -5.51
N SER A 86 -16.31 -9.31 -6.56
CA SER A 86 -15.38 -9.94 -7.51
C SER A 86 -13.98 -10.03 -6.89
N PRO A 87 -13.19 -11.07 -7.19
CA PRO A 87 -11.78 -11.12 -6.84
C PRO A 87 -11.01 -9.87 -7.32
N LEU A 88 -11.31 -9.40 -8.53
CA LEU A 88 -10.65 -8.23 -9.12
C LEU A 88 -10.97 -6.92 -8.39
N GLY A 89 -12.09 -6.86 -7.66
CA GLY A 89 -12.57 -5.66 -6.99
C GLY A 89 -13.00 -4.55 -7.95
N SER A 90 -13.48 -3.43 -7.38
CA SER A 90 -13.70 -2.21 -8.16
C SER A 90 -12.36 -1.55 -8.51
N PRO A 91 -12.18 -1.04 -9.73
CA PRO A 91 -10.99 -0.27 -10.09
C PRO A 91 -10.98 1.08 -9.35
N VAL A 92 -9.81 1.71 -9.35
CA VAL A 92 -9.65 3.11 -8.93
C VAL A 92 -10.52 4.00 -9.81
N SER A 93 -11.32 4.87 -9.20
CA SER A 93 -12.13 5.87 -9.91
C SER A 93 -11.36 7.18 -10.05
N VAL A 94 -11.72 7.98 -11.07
CA VAL A 94 -11.23 9.35 -11.24
C VAL A 94 -11.43 10.16 -9.96
N GLY A 95 -12.59 10.02 -9.32
CA GLY A 95 -12.90 10.69 -8.06
C GLY A 95 -11.95 10.38 -6.92
N MET A 96 -11.43 9.15 -6.84
CA MET A 96 -10.43 8.78 -5.83
C MET A 96 -9.12 9.53 -6.06
N VAL A 97 -8.67 9.64 -7.31
CA VAL A 97 -7.48 10.43 -7.69
C VAL A 97 -7.70 11.91 -7.36
N LEU A 98 -8.86 12.47 -7.73
CA LEU A 98 -9.21 13.85 -7.43
C LEU A 98 -9.20 14.17 -5.94
N ARG A 99 -9.73 13.26 -5.12
CA ARG A 99 -9.70 13.40 -3.65
C ARG A 99 -8.27 13.48 -3.11
N VAL A 100 -7.36 12.66 -3.63
CA VAL A 100 -5.94 12.68 -3.25
C VAL A 100 -5.28 14.00 -3.66
N MET A 101 -5.45 14.41 -4.93
CA MET A 101 -4.95 15.70 -5.44
C MET A 101 -5.42 16.88 -4.59
N ARG A 102 -6.70 16.86 -4.19
CA ARG A 102 -7.32 17.88 -3.34
C ARG A 102 -6.72 17.89 -1.93
N ARG A 103 -6.66 16.73 -1.27
CA ARG A 103 -6.15 16.59 0.10
C ARG A 103 -4.69 16.99 0.20
N ARG A 104 -3.86 16.63 -0.79
CA ARG A 104 -2.45 17.02 -0.88
C ARG A 104 -2.26 18.54 -0.87
N ARG A 105 -3.21 19.28 -1.44
CA ARG A 105 -3.23 20.75 -1.47
C ARG A 105 -3.88 21.38 -0.23
N GLY A 106 -4.36 20.57 0.72
CA GLY A 106 -4.98 21.05 1.96
C GLY A 106 -6.32 21.79 1.77
N ILE A 107 -6.97 21.65 0.60
CA ILE A 107 -8.21 22.39 0.31
C ILE A 107 -9.46 21.56 0.62
N SER A 108 -10.52 22.22 1.11
CA SER A 108 -11.81 21.58 1.38
C SER A 108 -12.57 21.24 0.10
N GLN A 109 -13.55 20.35 0.17
CA GLN A 109 -14.44 20.08 -0.99
C GLN A 109 -15.20 21.34 -1.42
N SER A 110 -15.62 22.17 -0.46
CA SER A 110 -16.33 23.43 -0.73
C SER A 110 -15.46 24.45 -1.47
N ASP A 111 -14.20 24.58 -1.07
CA ASP A 111 -13.28 25.51 -1.73
C ASP A 111 -12.87 24.98 -3.11
N PHE A 112 -12.67 23.67 -3.24
CA PHE A 112 -12.42 23.04 -4.53
C PHE A 112 -13.59 23.24 -5.50
N ALA A 113 -14.82 23.01 -5.04
CA ALA A 113 -16.04 23.22 -5.83
C ALA A 113 -16.17 24.67 -6.32
N ARG A 114 -15.88 25.65 -5.43
CA ARG A 114 -15.88 27.08 -5.77
C ARG A 114 -14.84 27.42 -6.85
N ARG A 115 -13.63 26.84 -6.76
CA ARG A 115 -12.55 27.08 -7.73
C ARG A 115 -12.88 26.60 -9.15
N ILE A 116 -13.64 25.51 -9.27
CA ILE A 116 -13.97 24.91 -10.58
C ILE A 116 -15.41 25.21 -11.03
N GLY A 117 -16.17 26.02 -10.28
CA GLY A 117 -17.51 26.46 -10.65
C GLY A 117 -18.61 25.40 -10.55
N VAL A 118 -18.51 24.47 -9.59
CA VAL A 118 -19.52 23.42 -9.35
C VAL A 118 -20.04 23.43 -7.91
N SER A 119 -21.05 22.61 -7.61
CA SER A 119 -21.54 22.45 -6.25
C SER A 119 -20.62 21.54 -5.42
N GLN A 120 -20.55 21.77 -4.10
CA GLN A 120 -19.83 20.86 -3.20
C GLN A 120 -20.42 19.45 -3.23
N ALA A 121 -21.74 19.33 -3.42
CA ALA A 121 -22.40 18.05 -3.61
C ALA A 121 -21.85 17.30 -4.84
N ALA A 122 -21.64 17.98 -5.98
CA ALA A 122 -21.04 17.35 -7.16
C ALA A 122 -19.65 16.79 -6.86
N VAL A 123 -18.79 17.58 -6.20
CA VAL A 123 -17.46 17.12 -5.75
C VAL A 123 -17.56 15.91 -4.83
N SER A 124 -18.48 15.92 -3.87
CA SER A 124 -18.68 14.79 -2.96
C SER A 124 -19.06 13.51 -3.71
N HIS A 125 -20.01 13.59 -4.65
CA HIS A 125 -20.43 12.44 -5.46
C HIS A 125 -19.33 11.96 -6.42
N TRP A 126 -18.48 12.86 -6.90
CA TRP A 126 -17.30 12.48 -7.66
C TRP A 126 -16.32 11.71 -6.79
N GLU A 127 -15.91 12.27 -5.66
CA GLU A 127 -14.90 11.68 -4.77
C GLU A 127 -15.30 10.35 -4.14
N SER A 128 -16.60 10.09 -3.96
CA SER A 128 -17.13 8.80 -3.54
C SER A 128 -17.19 7.77 -4.69
N GLY A 129 -17.09 8.24 -5.94
CA GLY A 129 -17.28 7.44 -7.14
C GLY A 129 -18.75 7.11 -7.43
N ASP A 130 -19.70 7.90 -6.92
CA ASP A 130 -21.13 7.74 -7.19
C ASP A 130 -21.51 8.38 -8.54
N THR A 131 -20.76 9.39 -8.97
CA THR A 131 -20.82 9.96 -10.32
C THR A 131 -19.41 10.22 -10.83
N ALA A 132 -19.25 10.39 -12.15
CA ALA A 132 -17.98 10.78 -12.74
C ALA A 132 -18.06 12.24 -13.23
N PRO A 133 -16.99 13.03 -13.08
CA PRO A 133 -16.89 14.32 -13.78
C PRO A 133 -16.84 14.08 -15.30
N SER A 134 -17.28 15.07 -16.09
CA SER A 134 -17.09 15.03 -17.54
C SER A 134 -15.62 15.21 -17.91
N VAL A 135 -15.26 14.85 -19.14
CA VAL A 135 -13.89 15.04 -19.66
C VAL A 135 -13.49 16.52 -19.59
N GLU A 136 -14.40 17.42 -19.93
CA GLU A 136 -14.17 18.88 -19.82
C GLU A 136 -13.94 19.30 -18.38
N ALA A 137 -14.70 18.74 -17.43
CA ALA A 137 -14.51 19.01 -16.01
C ALA A 137 -13.17 18.47 -15.51
N ILE A 138 -12.72 17.30 -15.96
CA ILE A 138 -11.42 16.73 -15.61
C ILE A 138 -10.28 17.63 -16.11
N HIS A 139 -10.36 18.13 -17.35
CA HIS A 139 -9.38 19.10 -17.86
C HIS A 139 -9.38 20.41 -17.06
N ALA A 140 -10.57 20.96 -16.76
CA ALA A 140 -10.69 22.17 -15.96
C ALA A 140 -10.13 22.00 -14.55
N ILE A 141 -10.36 20.83 -13.94
CA ILE A 141 -9.80 20.46 -12.64
C ILE A 141 -8.28 20.36 -12.71
N GLY A 142 -7.74 19.69 -13.73
CA GLY A 142 -6.29 19.58 -13.94
C GLY A 142 -5.62 20.95 -13.97
N PHE A 143 -6.21 21.90 -14.69
CA PHE A 143 -5.73 23.28 -14.72
C PHE A 143 -5.90 24.01 -13.38
N ALA A 144 -7.08 23.92 -12.75
CA ALA A 144 -7.39 24.62 -11.50
C ALA A 144 -6.55 24.12 -10.31
N LEU A 145 -6.05 22.90 -10.37
CA LEU A 145 -5.17 22.32 -9.36
C LEU A 145 -3.69 22.43 -9.72
N ASP A 146 -3.32 22.92 -10.91
CA ASP A 146 -1.94 22.83 -11.41
C ASP A 146 -1.42 21.40 -11.29
N ALA A 147 -2.10 20.48 -12.00
CA ALA A 147 -1.84 19.05 -11.91
C ALA A 147 -0.43 18.72 -12.40
N THR A 148 0.28 17.89 -11.64
CA THR A 148 1.58 17.38 -12.09
C THR A 148 1.40 16.40 -13.25
N VAL A 149 2.51 16.04 -13.91
CA VAL A 149 2.49 15.00 -14.94
C VAL A 149 1.94 13.69 -14.38
N GLU A 150 2.37 13.31 -13.19
CA GLU A 150 1.97 12.08 -12.50
C GLU A 150 0.47 12.09 -12.16
N GLU A 151 -0.07 13.22 -11.71
CA GLU A 151 -1.51 13.39 -11.47
C GLU A 151 -2.32 13.26 -12.75
N THR A 152 -1.84 13.87 -13.85
CA THR A 152 -2.48 13.78 -15.16
C THR A 152 -2.50 12.34 -15.68
N LEU A 153 -1.38 11.62 -15.52
CA LEU A 153 -1.29 10.20 -15.88
C LEU A 153 -2.22 9.34 -15.02
N ALA A 154 -2.30 9.60 -13.71
CA ALA A 154 -3.20 8.87 -12.83
C ALA A 154 -4.68 9.10 -13.19
N LEU A 155 -5.06 10.33 -13.54
CA LEU A 155 -6.41 10.64 -14.03
C LEU A 155 -6.72 9.91 -15.33
N ALA A 156 -5.83 10.00 -16.32
CA ALA A 156 -6.00 9.31 -17.60
C ALA A 156 -6.09 7.78 -17.44
N SER A 157 -5.29 7.23 -16.52
CA SER A 157 -5.36 5.82 -16.16
C SER A 157 -6.68 5.48 -15.47
N ALA A 158 -7.18 6.30 -14.53
CA ALA A 158 -8.47 6.06 -13.89
C ALA A 158 -9.67 6.20 -14.85
N GLU A 159 -9.56 7.03 -15.89
CA GLU A 159 -10.54 7.13 -16.99
C GLU A 159 -10.52 5.93 -17.95
N GLY A 160 -9.47 5.11 -17.90
CA GLY A 160 -9.35 3.89 -18.70
C GLY A 160 -8.53 4.00 -19.98
N GLY A 161 -7.93 5.17 -20.26
CA GLY A 161 -7.19 5.45 -21.50
C GLY A 161 -5.69 5.71 -21.35
N GLY A 162 -5.17 5.90 -20.14
CA GLY A 162 -3.77 6.26 -19.88
C GLY A 162 -2.80 5.09 -19.74
N ASP A 163 -1.55 5.34 -20.13
CA ASP A 163 -0.35 4.57 -19.74
C ASP A 163 0.29 5.32 -18.56
N GLY A 164 0.32 4.71 -17.38
CA GLY A 164 0.89 5.28 -16.16
C GLY A 164 2.41 5.32 -16.14
N ARG A 165 3.08 5.11 -17.29
CA ARG A 165 4.54 4.90 -17.44
C ARG A 165 5.04 3.67 -16.68
N LEU A 166 4.13 2.74 -16.38
CA LEU A 166 4.49 1.45 -15.79
C LEU A 166 4.97 0.51 -16.89
N SER A 167 6.17 -0.05 -16.71
CA SER A 167 6.77 -0.95 -17.69
C SER A 167 5.86 -2.14 -18.03
N HIS A 168 6.02 -2.64 -19.26
CA HIS A 168 5.40 -3.89 -19.68
C HIS A 168 6.26 -5.12 -19.30
N ASP A 169 7.50 -4.91 -18.88
CA ASP A 169 8.35 -5.92 -18.29
C ASP A 169 7.99 -6.08 -16.80
N PRO A 170 7.57 -7.28 -16.34
CA PRO A 170 7.16 -7.47 -14.97
C PRO A 170 8.22 -7.18 -13.91
N GLU A 171 9.49 -7.49 -14.18
CA GLU A 171 10.58 -7.24 -13.23
C GLU A 171 10.83 -5.74 -13.08
N VAL A 172 10.87 -5.02 -14.20
CA VAL A 172 11.04 -3.56 -14.20
C VAL A 172 9.84 -2.88 -13.54
N ALA A 173 8.62 -3.32 -13.83
CA ALA A 173 7.41 -2.78 -13.22
C ALA A 173 7.41 -2.98 -11.70
N ARG A 174 7.86 -4.14 -11.21
CA ARG A 174 8.00 -4.41 -9.78
C ARG A 174 9.03 -3.47 -9.14
N ALA A 175 10.18 -3.25 -9.78
CA ALA A 175 11.18 -2.30 -9.30
C ALA A 175 10.63 -0.86 -9.25
N GLN A 176 9.82 -0.44 -10.23
CA GLN A 176 9.15 0.87 -10.22
C GLN A 176 8.16 1.00 -9.04
N ILE A 177 7.38 -0.05 -8.74
CA ILE A 177 6.40 -0.03 -7.63
C ILE A 177 7.08 0.19 -6.29
N TRP A 178 8.26 -0.40 -6.09
CA TRP A 178 9.02 -0.36 -4.84
C TRP A 178 10.18 0.65 -4.87
N ASP A 179 10.19 1.57 -5.84
CA ASP A 179 11.21 2.61 -5.96
C ASP A 179 11.10 3.60 -4.80
N SER A 180 12.08 3.53 -3.89
CA SER A 180 12.16 4.39 -2.71
C SER A 180 12.55 5.84 -3.04
N THR A 181 12.97 6.13 -4.27
CA THR A 181 13.33 7.48 -4.71
C THR A 181 12.13 8.34 -5.11
N LEU A 182 10.95 7.73 -5.28
CA LEU A 182 9.72 8.45 -5.64
C LEU A 182 9.37 9.49 -4.55
N PRO A 183 9.08 10.76 -4.90
CA PRO A 183 8.70 11.76 -3.91
C PRO A 183 7.45 11.35 -3.13
N ARG A 184 7.58 11.28 -1.81
CA ARG A 184 6.53 10.77 -0.91
C ARG A 184 5.19 11.49 -1.06
N SER A 185 5.22 12.78 -1.41
CA SER A 185 4.03 13.61 -1.64
C SER A 185 3.18 13.21 -2.86
N ILE A 186 3.75 12.47 -3.83
CA ILE A 186 3.05 12.08 -5.06
C ILE A 186 2.85 10.57 -5.18
N GLN A 187 3.51 9.76 -4.34
CA GLN A 187 3.47 8.29 -4.36
C GLN A 187 2.05 7.73 -4.41
N GLU A 188 1.12 8.17 -3.55
CA GLU A 188 -0.26 7.66 -3.57
C GLU A 188 -0.94 7.88 -4.93
N THR A 189 -0.71 9.03 -5.56
CA THR A 189 -1.28 9.34 -6.88
C THR A 189 -0.72 8.40 -7.94
N ILE A 190 0.60 8.17 -7.92
CA ILE A 190 1.26 7.22 -8.82
C ILE A 190 0.68 5.81 -8.62
N PHE A 191 0.58 5.35 -7.37
CA PHE A 191 0.02 4.04 -7.05
C PHE A 191 -1.42 3.90 -7.52
N LEU A 192 -2.25 4.94 -7.37
CA LEU A 192 -3.63 4.92 -7.88
C LEU A 192 -3.68 4.82 -9.42
N GLY A 193 -2.80 5.53 -10.12
CA GLY A 193 -2.67 5.44 -11.58
C GLY A 193 -2.25 4.04 -12.03
N TRP A 194 -1.21 3.48 -11.42
CA TRP A 194 -0.75 2.12 -11.69
C TRP A 194 -1.76 1.06 -11.30
N GLU A 195 -2.49 1.22 -10.19
CA GLU A 195 -3.56 0.32 -9.77
C GLU A 195 -4.71 0.30 -10.80
N ALA A 196 -5.09 1.46 -11.33
CA ALA A 196 -6.10 1.56 -12.39
C ALA A 196 -5.66 0.86 -13.68
N GLU A 197 -4.41 1.09 -14.08
CA GLU A 197 -3.81 0.47 -15.25
C GLU A 197 -3.66 -1.05 -15.11
N LEU A 198 -3.08 -1.52 -14.00
CA LEU A 198 -2.89 -2.94 -13.71
C LEU A 198 -4.22 -3.66 -13.55
N TRP A 199 -5.28 -3.01 -13.05
CA TRP A 199 -6.62 -3.59 -13.05
C TRP A 199 -7.09 -3.93 -14.48
N ARG A 200 -6.83 -3.05 -15.45
CA ARG A 200 -7.16 -3.29 -16.87
C ARG A 200 -6.31 -4.40 -17.48
N ARG A 201 -5.01 -4.45 -17.16
CA ARG A 201 -4.08 -5.49 -17.65
C ARG A 201 -4.46 -6.86 -17.06
N ALA A 202 -4.63 -6.94 -15.74
CA ALA A 202 -5.05 -8.16 -15.01
C ALA A 202 -6.45 -8.66 -15.40
N GLY A 203 -7.38 -7.74 -15.68
CA GLY A 203 -8.71 -8.08 -16.19
C GLY A 203 -8.70 -8.75 -17.57
N ARG A 204 -7.60 -8.66 -18.33
CA ARG A 204 -7.41 -9.35 -19.62
C ARG A 204 -6.51 -10.57 -19.50
N ASP A 205 -5.50 -10.51 -18.65
CA ASP A 205 -4.45 -11.53 -18.56
C ASP A 205 -3.96 -11.67 -17.12
N ARG A 206 -4.04 -12.91 -16.60
CA ARG A 206 -3.71 -13.24 -15.21
C ARG A 206 -2.24 -13.02 -14.86
N ARG A 207 -1.34 -12.95 -15.84
CA ARG A 207 0.09 -12.69 -15.57
C ARG A 207 0.36 -11.36 -14.87
N TRP A 208 -0.60 -10.43 -14.93
CA TRP A 208 -0.52 -9.13 -14.25
C TRP A 208 -1.08 -9.16 -12.83
N ASP A 209 -1.67 -10.27 -12.37
CA ASP A 209 -2.23 -10.40 -11.02
C ASP A 209 -1.16 -10.08 -9.95
N PRO A 210 0.09 -10.60 -10.01
CA PRO A 210 1.13 -10.28 -9.02
C PRO A 210 1.45 -8.78 -8.93
N LEU A 211 1.57 -8.09 -10.05
CA LEU A 211 1.86 -6.65 -10.07
C LEU A 211 0.68 -5.82 -9.56
N LEU A 212 -0.56 -6.21 -9.88
CA LEU A 212 -1.75 -5.57 -9.33
C LEU A 212 -1.79 -5.72 -7.80
N ILE A 213 -1.44 -6.90 -7.29
CA ILE A 213 -1.33 -7.14 -5.85
C ILE A 213 -0.22 -6.27 -5.27
N SER A 214 0.95 -6.24 -5.91
CA SER A 214 2.14 -5.49 -5.46
C SER A 214 1.86 -4.00 -5.31
N VAL A 215 1.22 -3.36 -6.29
CA VAL A 215 0.89 -1.92 -6.20
C VAL A 215 -0.17 -1.63 -5.12
N ILE A 216 -1.16 -2.52 -4.95
CA ILE A 216 -2.16 -2.38 -3.88
C ILE A 216 -1.47 -2.52 -2.52
N ALA A 217 -0.57 -3.49 -2.38
CA ALA A 217 0.17 -3.76 -1.16
C ALA A 217 1.13 -2.61 -0.80
N ALA A 218 1.87 -2.08 -1.78
CA ALA A 218 2.71 -0.91 -1.62
C ALA A 218 1.89 0.31 -1.16
N ARG A 219 0.72 0.55 -1.78
CA ARG A 219 -0.18 1.63 -1.37
C ARG A 219 -0.72 1.44 0.04
N THR A 220 -1.11 0.24 0.44
CA THR A 220 -1.57 -0.02 1.82
C THR A 220 -0.47 0.20 2.84
N ASN A 221 0.76 -0.19 2.52
CA ASN A 221 1.91 0.07 3.38
C ASN A 221 2.20 1.58 3.51
N TRP A 222 2.14 2.31 2.39
CA TRP A 222 2.23 3.76 2.40
C TRP A 222 1.13 4.43 3.25
N LEU A 223 -0.11 3.95 3.16
CA LEU A 223 -1.22 4.44 3.99
C LEU A 223 -0.97 4.20 5.49
N ALA A 224 -0.33 3.09 5.86
CA ALA A 224 0.03 2.81 7.25
C ALA A 224 1.05 3.83 7.77
N GLY A 225 2.09 4.14 6.99
CA GLY A 225 3.08 5.17 7.31
C GLY A 225 2.50 6.59 7.41
N GLU A 226 1.46 6.88 6.61
CA GLU A 226 0.65 8.11 6.71
C GLU A 226 -0.40 8.09 7.83
N GLU A 227 -0.49 7.01 8.61
CA GLU A 227 -1.50 6.76 9.64
C GLU A 227 -2.97 6.86 9.16
N ARG A 228 -3.20 6.57 7.87
CA ARG A 228 -4.54 6.53 7.28
C ARG A 228 -5.16 5.14 7.43
N PHE A 229 -5.15 4.62 8.66
CA PHE A 229 -5.53 3.24 8.98
C PHE A 229 -6.95 2.84 8.54
N SER A 230 -7.88 3.78 8.56
CA SER A 230 -9.27 3.54 8.12
C SER A 230 -9.40 3.26 6.62
N GLU A 231 -8.38 3.61 5.82
CA GLU A 231 -8.37 3.44 4.37
C GLU A 231 -7.69 2.13 3.91
N ILE A 232 -7.10 1.36 4.85
CA ILE A 232 -6.28 0.17 4.54
C ILE A 232 -7.12 -1.10 4.32
N ALA A 233 -8.15 -1.33 5.13
CA ALA A 233 -8.81 -2.64 5.19
C ALA A 233 -9.39 -3.09 3.84
N ALA A 234 -10.08 -2.21 3.11
CA ALA A 234 -10.68 -2.56 1.83
C ALA A 234 -9.65 -2.96 0.74
N PRO A 235 -8.61 -2.15 0.44
CA PRO A 235 -7.57 -2.55 -0.50
C PRO A 235 -6.73 -3.74 -0.02
N ALA A 236 -6.41 -3.85 1.27
CA ALA A 236 -5.63 -4.97 1.78
C ALA A 236 -6.35 -6.32 1.58
N HIS A 237 -7.64 -6.39 1.95
CA HIS A 237 -8.44 -7.60 1.70
C HIS A 237 -8.57 -7.92 0.19
N ARG A 238 -8.55 -6.91 -0.69
CA ARG A 238 -8.56 -7.13 -2.14
C ARG A 238 -7.25 -7.77 -2.61
N ALA A 239 -6.10 -7.29 -2.17
CA ALA A 239 -4.80 -7.90 -2.45
C ALA A 239 -4.76 -9.37 -1.98
N ILE A 240 -5.21 -9.62 -0.75
CA ILE A 240 -5.27 -10.97 -0.14
C ILE A 240 -6.18 -11.91 -0.95
N ARG A 241 -7.37 -11.45 -1.39
CA ARG A 241 -8.27 -12.27 -2.23
C ARG A 241 -7.70 -12.56 -3.62
N LEU A 242 -6.91 -11.65 -4.18
CA LEU A 242 -6.27 -11.83 -5.48
C LEU A 242 -5.07 -12.79 -5.42
N ALA A 243 -4.45 -12.96 -4.26
CA ALA A 243 -3.25 -13.75 -4.03
C ALA A 243 -3.49 -15.27 -4.05
N THR A 244 -3.93 -15.79 -5.20
CA THR A 244 -4.21 -17.22 -5.39
C THR A 244 -2.97 -18.03 -5.77
N THR A 245 -1.93 -17.38 -6.29
CA THR A 245 -0.65 -18.01 -6.68
C THR A 245 0.42 -17.81 -5.61
N VAL A 246 1.50 -18.59 -5.65
CA VAL A 246 2.64 -18.43 -4.73
C VAL A 246 3.24 -17.03 -4.85
N GLU A 247 3.50 -16.57 -6.07
CA GLU A 247 4.01 -15.22 -6.34
C GLU A 247 3.04 -14.14 -5.83
N GLY A 248 1.73 -14.28 -6.09
CA GLY A 248 0.73 -13.33 -5.59
C GLY A 248 0.68 -13.27 -4.06
N ARG A 249 0.92 -14.39 -3.36
CA ARG A 249 1.05 -14.39 -1.89
C ARG A 249 2.31 -13.66 -1.43
N VAL A 250 3.43 -13.84 -2.12
CA VAL A 250 4.65 -13.07 -1.82
C VAL A 250 4.37 -11.57 -1.94
N GLU A 251 3.70 -11.12 -3.00
CA GLU A 251 3.38 -9.70 -3.25
C GLU A 251 2.36 -9.11 -2.27
N ALA A 252 1.50 -9.94 -1.67
CA ALA A 252 0.44 -9.48 -0.76
C ALA A 252 0.90 -9.33 0.70
N VAL A 253 2.09 -9.81 1.08
CA VAL A 253 2.59 -9.69 2.46
C VAL A 253 2.54 -8.25 3.01
N PRO A 254 2.97 -7.20 2.27
CA PRO A 254 2.90 -5.83 2.78
C PRO A 254 1.47 -5.37 3.10
N ALA A 255 0.47 -5.88 2.39
CA ALA A 255 -0.94 -5.61 2.70
C ALA A 255 -1.39 -6.27 4.00
N ILE A 256 -0.87 -7.46 4.31
CA ILE A 256 -1.13 -8.16 5.59
C ILE A 256 -0.50 -7.39 6.75
N ALA A 257 0.75 -6.94 6.58
CA ALA A 257 1.44 -6.10 7.55
C ALA A 257 0.66 -4.80 7.83
N ALA A 258 0.27 -4.08 6.77
CA ALA A 258 -0.52 -2.86 6.88
C ALA A 258 -1.89 -3.09 7.56
N LEU A 259 -2.53 -4.24 7.30
CA LEU A 259 -3.79 -4.61 7.94
C LEU A 259 -3.60 -4.87 9.45
N ALA A 260 -2.50 -5.53 9.85
CA ALA A 260 -2.16 -5.74 11.25
C ALA A 260 -1.95 -4.42 12.00
N ASP A 261 -1.26 -3.46 11.37
CA ASP A 261 -1.10 -2.11 11.92
C ASP A 261 -2.43 -1.37 12.03
N ALA A 262 -3.28 -1.48 11.00
CA ALA A 262 -4.61 -0.87 11.03
C ALA A 262 -5.49 -1.44 12.15
N ASP A 263 -5.48 -2.76 12.36
CA ASP A 263 -6.24 -3.43 13.41
C ASP A 263 -5.76 -3.01 14.80
N ARG A 264 -4.43 -2.93 15.00
CA ARG A 264 -3.82 -2.41 16.23
C ARG A 264 -4.27 -0.98 16.52
N HIS A 265 -4.09 -0.07 15.58
CA HIS A 265 -4.38 1.36 15.78
C HIS A 265 -5.87 1.69 15.88
N LEU A 266 -6.74 0.87 15.27
CA LEU A 266 -8.19 1.04 15.34
C LEU A 266 -8.82 0.24 16.49
N GLY A 267 -8.02 -0.34 17.38
CA GLY A 267 -8.50 -1.03 18.58
C GLY A 267 -9.22 -2.35 18.31
N ARG A 268 -8.97 -2.99 17.15
CA ARG A 268 -9.54 -4.30 16.79
C ARG A 268 -8.74 -5.48 17.34
N GLY A 269 -7.58 -5.21 17.96
CA GLY A 269 -6.72 -6.23 18.56
C GLY A 269 -5.77 -6.89 17.55
N HIS A 270 -5.17 -8.01 17.95
CA HIS A 270 -4.11 -8.70 17.19
C HIS A 270 -4.51 -10.08 16.67
N ALA A 271 -5.61 -10.66 17.17
CA ALA A 271 -5.97 -12.06 16.91
C ALA A 271 -6.16 -12.35 15.41
N ALA A 272 -6.94 -11.52 14.71
CA ALA A 272 -7.20 -11.70 13.28
C ALA A 272 -5.92 -11.58 12.43
N ALA A 273 -5.05 -10.61 12.76
CA ALA A 273 -3.78 -10.41 12.08
C ALA A 273 -2.83 -11.60 12.29
N ILE A 274 -2.77 -12.15 13.50
CA ILE A 274 -1.97 -13.31 13.84
C ILE A 274 -2.47 -14.56 13.11
N GLU A 275 -3.78 -14.83 13.16
CA GLU A 275 -4.38 -15.97 12.47
C GLU A 275 -4.08 -15.92 10.97
N LEU A 276 -4.27 -14.74 10.35
CA LEU A 276 -3.98 -14.51 8.94
C LEU A 276 -2.49 -14.75 8.62
N ALA A 277 -1.58 -14.15 9.40
CA ALA A 277 -0.15 -14.29 9.16
C ALA A 277 0.35 -15.74 9.40
N GLN A 278 -0.17 -16.43 10.41
CA GLN A 278 0.13 -17.85 10.66
C GLN A 278 -0.34 -18.73 9.50
N GLY A 279 -1.56 -18.52 9.01
CA GLY A 279 -2.10 -19.24 7.86
C GLY A 279 -1.28 -19.01 6.58
N TRP A 280 -0.65 -17.84 6.45
CA TRP A 280 0.19 -17.50 5.29
C TRP A 280 1.62 -18.00 5.39
N LYS A 281 2.21 -18.04 6.60
CA LYS A 281 3.60 -18.44 6.84
C LYS A 281 3.98 -19.75 6.14
N ALA A 282 3.12 -20.77 6.21
CA ALA A 282 3.36 -22.10 5.62
C ALA A 282 3.28 -22.14 4.09
N HIS A 283 2.74 -21.09 3.47
CA HIS A 283 2.46 -21.01 2.04
C HIS A 283 3.38 -20.04 1.30
N LEU A 284 4.38 -19.47 2.00
CA LEU A 284 5.36 -18.56 1.43
C LEU A 284 6.71 -19.27 1.23
N PRO A 285 7.33 -19.08 0.05
CA PRO A 285 8.71 -19.49 -0.16
C PRO A 285 9.65 -18.58 0.64
N ASP A 286 10.86 -19.05 0.83
CA ASP A 286 11.93 -18.29 1.46
C ASP A 286 12.24 -17.04 0.62
N SER A 287 12.03 -15.87 1.23
CA SER A 287 12.05 -14.56 0.56
C SER A 287 12.11 -13.42 1.58
N MET A 288 12.50 -12.22 1.13
CA MET A 288 12.43 -11.00 1.95
C MET A 288 11.01 -10.75 2.49
N ASN A 289 9.98 -11.00 1.69
CA ASN A 289 8.60 -10.83 2.14
C ASN A 289 8.21 -11.86 3.21
N LYS A 290 8.68 -13.10 3.13
CA LYS A 290 8.45 -14.05 4.23
C LYS A 290 9.15 -13.61 5.52
N SER A 291 10.36 -13.04 5.43
CA SER A 291 11.00 -12.41 6.61
C SER A 291 10.12 -11.30 7.19
N TRP A 292 9.64 -10.39 6.35
CA TRP A 292 8.76 -9.30 6.78
C TRP A 292 7.49 -9.84 7.49
N LEU A 293 6.84 -10.88 6.94
CA LEU A 293 5.69 -11.50 7.60
C LEU A 293 6.04 -12.06 8.98
N LEU A 294 7.21 -12.70 9.12
CA LEU A 294 7.69 -13.26 10.40
C LEU A 294 7.94 -12.16 11.42
N VAL A 295 8.56 -11.04 11.02
CA VAL A 295 8.75 -9.87 11.88
C VAL A 295 7.40 -9.36 12.38
N GLN A 296 6.43 -9.15 11.48
CA GLN A 296 5.11 -8.63 11.85
C GLN A 296 4.32 -9.56 12.76
N LEU A 297 4.37 -10.88 12.49
CA LEU A 297 3.78 -11.89 13.35
C LEU A 297 4.45 -11.92 14.73
N GLY A 298 5.78 -11.90 14.77
CA GLY A 298 6.55 -11.83 16.01
C GLY A 298 6.18 -10.61 16.84
N MET A 299 6.15 -9.42 16.22
CA MET A 299 5.73 -8.18 16.87
C MET A 299 4.28 -8.22 17.38
N SER A 300 3.38 -8.91 16.69
CA SER A 300 1.99 -9.05 17.13
C SER A 300 1.86 -10.00 18.32
N LEU A 301 2.66 -11.07 18.36
CA LEU A 301 2.71 -12.02 19.47
C LEU A 301 3.39 -11.44 20.71
N ALA A 302 4.45 -10.65 20.53
CA ALA A 302 5.11 -9.94 21.62
C ALA A 302 4.14 -9.05 22.39
N ARG A 303 3.28 -8.31 21.66
CA ARG A 303 2.23 -7.46 22.26
C ARG A 303 1.13 -8.24 22.99
N GLN A 304 1.04 -9.56 22.77
CA GLN A 304 0.16 -10.47 23.50
C GLN A 304 0.89 -11.24 24.60
N TRP A 305 2.09 -10.82 24.99
CA TRP A 305 2.90 -11.45 26.04
C TRP A 305 3.40 -12.86 25.69
N GLU A 306 3.42 -13.23 24.41
CA GLU A 306 4.02 -14.46 23.90
C GLU A 306 5.50 -14.25 23.52
N THR A 307 6.31 -13.73 24.45
CA THR A 307 7.66 -13.21 24.18
C THR A 307 8.60 -14.24 23.55
N GLU A 308 8.66 -15.47 24.07
CA GLU A 308 9.58 -16.50 23.56
C GLU A 308 9.25 -16.91 22.12
N THR A 309 7.95 -17.11 21.82
CA THR A 309 7.48 -17.40 20.45
C THR A 309 7.79 -16.24 19.52
N ALA A 310 7.55 -15.00 19.98
CA ALA A 310 7.82 -13.79 19.22
C ALA A 310 9.30 -13.66 18.86
N VAL A 311 10.20 -13.80 19.85
CA VAL A 311 11.65 -13.75 19.66
C VAL A 311 12.13 -14.87 18.73
N GLY A 312 11.58 -16.09 18.86
CA GLY A 312 11.88 -17.19 17.95
C GLY A 312 11.53 -16.88 16.49
N LEU A 313 10.41 -16.19 16.23
CA LEU A 313 10.03 -15.75 14.88
C LEU A 313 10.92 -14.63 14.36
N LEU A 314 11.30 -13.68 15.21
CA LEU A 314 12.20 -12.58 14.85
C LEU A 314 13.61 -13.11 14.51
N ASN A 315 14.07 -14.16 15.19
CA ASN A 315 15.30 -14.86 14.84
C ASN A 315 15.19 -15.55 13.47
N GLN A 316 14.12 -16.31 13.24
CA GLN A 316 13.86 -16.97 11.95
C GLN A 316 13.81 -15.98 10.78
N ALA A 317 13.28 -14.77 11.00
CA ALA A 317 13.22 -13.73 9.98
C ALA A 317 14.63 -13.32 9.50
N VAL A 318 15.58 -13.17 10.43
CA VAL A 318 16.95 -12.77 10.10
C VAL A 318 17.75 -13.89 9.46
N GLU A 319 17.65 -15.11 10.00
CA GLU A 319 18.30 -16.28 9.39
C GLU A 319 17.86 -16.45 7.92
N LEU A 320 16.58 -16.19 7.66
CA LEU A 320 16.02 -16.19 6.31
C LEU A 320 16.59 -15.06 5.44
N GLU A 321 16.76 -13.86 5.98
CA GLU A 321 17.35 -12.74 5.25
C GLU A 321 18.79 -13.01 4.82
N GLU A 322 19.60 -13.56 5.73
CA GLU A 322 20.99 -13.94 5.46
C GLU A 322 21.08 -15.02 4.37
N ALA A 323 20.19 -16.03 4.43
CA ALA A 323 20.13 -17.09 3.44
C ALA A 323 19.74 -16.57 2.04
N VAL A 324 18.76 -15.66 1.95
CA VAL A 324 18.28 -15.12 0.66
C VAL A 324 19.26 -14.12 0.06
N ALA A 325 19.90 -13.28 0.88
CA ALA A 325 20.86 -12.29 0.41
C ALA A 325 22.18 -12.91 -0.09
N ASN A 326 22.43 -14.20 0.23
CA ASN A 326 23.70 -14.89 -0.04
C ASN A 326 24.92 -14.08 0.48
N THR A 327 24.70 -13.27 1.51
CA THR A 327 25.71 -12.47 2.18
C THR A 327 26.08 -13.18 3.47
N GLN A 328 27.38 -13.36 3.74
CA GLN A 328 27.84 -13.70 5.09
C GLN A 328 27.40 -12.60 6.06
N ALA A 329 27.15 -12.97 7.33
CA ALA A 329 26.78 -12.04 8.40
C ALA A 329 27.70 -10.81 8.39
N ASP A 330 27.20 -9.71 7.84
CA ASP A 330 27.84 -8.41 7.87
C ASP A 330 27.30 -7.61 9.06
N GLU A 331 27.93 -6.47 9.33
CA GLU A 331 27.49 -5.57 10.40
C GLU A 331 26.03 -5.12 10.22
N HIS A 332 25.51 -5.06 8.98
CA HIS A 332 24.14 -4.66 8.65
C HIS A 332 23.09 -5.74 9.01
N ALA A 333 23.44 -7.02 8.89
CA ALA A 333 22.61 -8.14 9.29
C ALA A 333 22.42 -8.15 10.83
N TRP A 334 23.52 -8.02 11.58
CA TRP A 334 23.45 -7.94 13.04
C TRP A 334 22.64 -6.73 13.53
N VAL A 335 22.84 -5.54 12.93
CA VAL A 335 22.11 -4.33 13.33
C VAL A 335 20.59 -4.51 13.15
N ARG A 336 20.14 -4.99 11.98
CA ARG A 336 18.71 -5.25 11.73
C ARG A 336 18.14 -6.27 12.69
N HIS A 337 18.90 -7.34 12.94
CA HIS A 337 18.51 -8.38 13.89
C HIS A 337 18.31 -7.83 15.29
N ALA A 338 19.29 -7.07 15.77
CA ALA A 338 19.23 -6.49 17.09
C ALA A 338 18.09 -5.48 17.23
N MET A 339 17.78 -4.70 16.19
CA MET A 339 16.61 -3.81 16.19
C MET A 339 15.31 -4.59 16.34
N ASN A 340 15.07 -5.60 15.50
CA ASN A 340 13.84 -6.40 15.52
C ASN A 340 13.64 -7.10 16.88
N ILE A 341 14.70 -7.68 17.45
CA ILE A 341 14.63 -8.37 18.75
C ILE A 341 14.37 -7.39 19.89
N CYS A 342 15.06 -6.25 19.91
CA CYS A 342 14.86 -5.22 20.92
C CYS A 342 13.44 -4.64 20.88
N GLU A 343 12.94 -4.33 19.68
CA GLU A 343 11.55 -3.87 19.49
C GLU A 343 10.54 -4.94 19.95
N GLY A 344 10.80 -6.22 19.70
CA GLY A 344 9.99 -7.33 20.22
C GLY A 344 9.92 -7.35 21.75
N TYR A 345 11.06 -7.24 22.43
CA TYR A 345 11.09 -7.15 23.89
C TYR A 345 10.40 -5.90 24.43
N LEU A 346 10.57 -4.74 23.78
CA LEU A 346 9.88 -3.51 24.16
C LEU A 346 8.37 -3.64 24.00
N ALA A 347 7.92 -4.25 22.90
CA ALA A 347 6.50 -4.51 22.64
C ALA A 347 5.87 -5.48 23.66
N ALA A 348 6.67 -6.40 24.21
CA ALA A 348 6.29 -7.29 25.31
C ALA A 348 6.42 -6.65 26.70
N GLY A 349 6.81 -5.38 26.82
CA GLY A 349 6.99 -4.72 28.12
C GLY A 349 8.21 -5.23 28.90
N GLU A 350 9.23 -5.77 28.22
CA GLU A 350 10.43 -6.37 28.81
C GLU A 350 11.72 -5.59 28.47
N PRO A 351 11.82 -4.28 28.79
CA PRO A 351 12.93 -3.43 28.36
C PRO A 351 14.29 -3.85 28.95
N ARG A 352 14.30 -4.58 30.07
CA ARG A 352 15.53 -5.14 30.65
C ARG A 352 16.11 -6.27 29.78
N LYS A 353 15.25 -7.10 29.18
CA LYS A 353 15.71 -8.14 28.24
C LYS A 353 16.24 -7.51 26.95
N ALA A 354 15.59 -6.45 26.45
CA ALA A 354 16.10 -5.66 25.33
C ALA A 354 17.52 -5.12 25.60
N ALA A 355 17.71 -4.46 26.75
CA ALA A 355 19.02 -3.95 27.16
C ALA A 355 20.08 -5.06 27.32
N ALA A 356 19.71 -6.20 27.92
CA ALA A 356 20.60 -7.34 28.09
C ALA A 356 21.00 -7.97 26.75
N PHE A 357 20.06 -8.09 25.80
CA PHE A 357 20.34 -8.62 24.46
C PHE A 357 21.34 -7.73 23.70
N LEU A 358 21.10 -6.42 23.74
CA LEU A 358 21.99 -5.45 23.10
C LEU A 358 23.39 -5.49 23.74
N GLY A 359 23.45 -5.70 25.06
CA GLY A 359 24.70 -5.87 25.80
C GLY A 359 25.60 -4.63 25.75
N GLY A 360 25.02 -3.45 25.58
CA GLY A 360 25.74 -2.19 25.43
C GLY A 360 26.35 -1.95 24.03
N ARG A 361 26.28 -2.93 23.12
CA ARG A 361 26.84 -2.79 21.77
C ARG A 361 26.18 -1.68 20.97
N ARG A 362 27.00 -0.89 20.29
CA ARG A 362 26.57 0.21 19.43
C ARG A 362 27.15 0.07 18.03
N GLY A 363 26.27 -0.15 17.04
CA GLY A 363 26.64 -0.12 15.63
C GLY A 363 26.39 1.26 15.03
N ARG A 364 27.27 1.76 14.16
CA ARG A 364 27.14 3.10 13.56
C ARG A 364 25.82 3.29 12.80
N LYS A 365 25.34 2.21 12.17
CA LYS A 365 24.08 2.16 11.41
C LYS A 365 22.87 1.70 12.22
N PHE A 366 23.04 1.48 13.52
CA PHE A 366 21.92 1.16 14.40
C PHE A 366 21.01 2.38 14.52
N ARG A 367 19.70 2.15 14.42
CA ARG A 367 18.70 3.20 14.54
C ARG A 367 18.79 3.82 15.94
N PRO A 368 19.16 5.12 16.08
CA PRO A 368 19.38 5.71 17.40
C PRO A 368 18.14 5.66 18.29
N ALA A 369 16.95 5.74 17.67
CA ALA A 369 15.67 5.65 18.36
C ALA A 369 15.54 4.38 19.22
N THR A 370 16.00 3.24 18.72
CA THR A 370 15.91 1.96 19.44
C THR A 370 16.71 1.99 20.75
N PHE A 371 17.91 2.59 20.78
CA PHE A 371 18.67 2.75 22.02
C PHE A 371 17.94 3.62 23.03
N VAL A 372 17.44 4.76 22.54
CA VAL A 372 16.75 5.76 23.35
C VAL A 372 15.48 5.17 23.95
N GLU A 373 14.71 4.41 23.16
CA GLU A 373 13.52 3.69 23.62
C GLU A 373 13.82 2.66 24.70
N ILE A 374 14.88 1.86 24.55
CA ILE A 374 15.28 0.87 25.55
C ILE A 374 15.57 1.55 26.89
N GLU A 375 16.38 2.60 26.88
CA GLU A 375 16.76 3.31 28.10
C GLU A 375 15.56 4.03 28.73
N HIS A 376 14.76 4.71 27.91
CA HIS A 376 13.54 5.39 28.37
C HIS A 376 12.51 4.45 28.98
N ALA A 377 12.35 3.27 28.40
CA ALA A 377 11.47 2.21 28.90
C ALA A 377 12.00 1.59 30.21
N ASN A 378 13.32 1.53 30.38
CA ASN A 378 13.95 1.21 31.67
C ASN A 378 13.93 2.36 32.68
N GLY A 379 13.34 3.51 32.33
CA GLY A 379 13.23 4.67 33.20
C GLY A 379 14.54 5.45 33.36
N ARG A 380 15.48 5.30 32.42
CA ARG A 380 16.78 5.97 32.43
C ARG A 380 16.84 7.01 31.29
N PRO A 381 17.26 8.26 31.56
CA PRO A 381 17.54 9.20 30.48
C PRO A 381 18.81 8.77 29.74
N VAL A 382 18.86 9.06 28.45
CA VAL A 382 20.09 8.89 27.64
C VAL A 382 20.97 10.13 27.71
N THR A 383 22.20 10.02 27.19
CA THR A 383 23.15 11.14 27.12
C THR A 383 22.71 12.22 26.13
N GLU A 384 23.23 13.44 26.29
CA GLU A 384 22.98 14.49 25.29
C GLU A 384 23.62 14.17 23.94
N ALA A 385 24.74 13.44 23.92
CA ALA A 385 25.35 12.96 22.68
C ALA A 385 24.39 12.03 21.91
N GLU A 386 23.71 11.11 22.60
CA GLU A 386 22.69 10.23 21.99
C GLU A 386 21.49 11.00 21.48
N MET A 387 20.97 11.98 22.25
CA MET A 387 19.85 12.82 21.79
C MET A 387 20.26 13.69 20.59
N ALA A 388 21.47 14.25 20.59
CA ALA A 388 21.98 15.02 19.45
C ALA A 388 22.14 14.15 18.19
N TYR A 389 22.65 12.93 18.34
CA TYR A 389 22.72 11.97 17.24
C TYR A 389 21.33 11.55 16.74
N LEU A 390 20.37 11.31 17.64
CA LEU A 390 18.97 11.03 17.32
C LEU A 390 18.35 12.16 16.50
N ARG A 391 18.49 13.42 16.95
CA ARG A 391 17.99 14.62 16.25
C ARG A 391 18.58 14.75 14.84
N HIS A 392 19.89 14.51 14.70
CA HIS A 392 20.58 14.51 13.41
C HIS A 392 20.13 13.40 12.48
N TRP A 393 19.86 12.22 13.03
CA TRP A 393 19.38 11.10 12.24
C TRP A 393 17.97 11.38 11.70
N PHE A 394 17.07 11.88 12.55
CA PHE A 394 15.71 12.23 12.16
C PHE A 394 15.64 13.46 11.23
N SER A 395 16.56 14.42 11.31
CA SER A 395 16.57 15.58 10.41
C SER A 395 16.91 15.22 8.96
N ARG A 396 17.72 14.18 8.74
CA ARG A 396 18.10 13.72 7.41
C ARG A 396 17.07 12.82 6.75
N LEU A 397 16.15 12.27 7.52
CA LEU A 397 15.07 11.47 6.99
C LEU A 397 13.90 12.40 6.69
N GLY A 398 13.40 12.37 5.45
CA GLY A 398 12.12 12.97 5.12
C GLY A 398 10.99 12.17 5.79
N LEU A 399 10.86 12.32 7.11
CA LEU A 399 10.06 11.42 7.94
C LEU A 399 8.60 11.50 7.60
N GLU A 400 7.99 10.32 7.63
CA GLU A 400 6.57 10.17 7.67
C GLU A 400 5.95 10.69 8.97
N PRO A 401 4.64 11.01 8.96
CA PRO A 401 3.95 11.47 10.16
C PRO A 401 4.22 10.56 11.38
N ALA A 402 4.30 9.23 11.19
CA ALA A 402 4.57 8.29 12.26
C ALA A 402 5.96 8.53 12.89
N GLY A 403 6.99 8.63 12.06
CA GLY A 403 8.35 8.94 12.51
C GLY A 403 8.47 10.32 13.19
N GLN A 404 7.70 11.31 12.73
CA GLN A 404 7.66 12.63 13.39
C GLN A 404 7.05 12.55 14.79
N ARG A 405 5.95 11.78 14.97
CA ARG A 405 5.32 11.57 16.27
C ARG A 405 6.20 10.79 17.23
N GLU A 406 6.83 9.73 16.74
CA GLU A 406 7.79 8.93 17.49
C GLU A 406 8.93 9.81 18.02
N PHE A 407 9.59 10.56 17.14
CA PHE A 407 10.65 11.49 17.53
C PHE A 407 10.17 12.49 18.60
N ALA A 408 9.01 13.12 18.40
CA ALA A 408 8.43 14.03 19.39
C ALA A 408 8.09 13.33 20.72
N SER A 409 7.74 12.04 20.69
CA SER A 409 7.50 11.23 21.89
C SER A 409 8.80 10.99 22.68
N LEU A 410 9.88 10.64 21.99
CA LEU A 410 11.20 10.42 22.58
C LEU A 410 11.73 11.70 23.25
N GLU A 411 11.64 12.85 22.57
CA GLU A 411 12.03 14.14 23.15
C GLU A 411 11.24 14.46 24.44
N ARG A 412 9.92 14.29 24.41
CA ARG A 412 9.07 14.50 25.60
C ARG A 412 9.44 13.55 26.74
N ARG A 413 9.69 12.29 26.44
CA ARG A 413 10.04 11.28 27.43
C ARG A 413 11.42 11.54 28.05
N GLN A 414 12.41 11.94 27.24
CA GLN A 414 13.72 12.38 27.71
C GLN A 414 13.59 13.54 28.71
N ALA A 415 12.83 14.58 28.36
CA ALA A 415 12.61 15.73 29.24
C ALA A 415 11.92 15.33 30.55
N GLN A 416 10.94 14.43 30.50
CA GLN A 416 10.26 13.91 31.69
C GLN A 416 11.25 13.19 32.62
N LEU A 417 12.11 12.32 32.09
CA LEU A 417 13.11 11.57 32.87
C LEU A 417 14.18 12.49 33.49
N LYS A 418 14.46 13.64 32.86
CA LYS A 418 15.33 14.71 33.41
C LYS A 418 14.62 15.67 34.37
N GLY A 419 13.37 15.40 34.78
CA GLY A 419 12.63 16.23 35.72
C GLY A 419 11.99 17.48 35.10
N GLY A 420 11.60 17.42 33.82
CA GLY A 420 10.89 18.48 33.11
C GLY A 420 11.76 19.61 32.59
N LYS A 421 13.09 19.50 32.71
CA LYS A 421 14.03 20.46 32.12
C LYS A 421 14.19 20.16 30.63
N THR A 422 13.65 21.03 29.78
CA THR A 422 14.05 21.09 28.37
C THR A 422 15.32 21.92 28.29
N GLU A 423 16.46 21.26 28.07
CA GLU A 423 17.70 21.96 27.73
C GLU A 423 17.54 22.64 26.36
N PRO A 424 18.25 23.76 26.10
CA PRO A 424 18.23 24.39 24.79
C PRO A 424 18.65 23.38 23.73
N VAL A 425 17.76 23.12 22.76
CA VAL A 425 18.08 22.22 21.65
C VAL A 425 19.08 22.92 20.74
N GLU A 426 20.32 22.43 20.72
CA GLU A 426 21.30 22.92 19.76
C GLU A 426 20.82 22.64 18.33
N PRO A 427 21.06 23.58 17.40
CA PRO A 427 20.69 23.38 16.00
C PRO A 427 21.40 22.16 15.44
N VAL A 428 20.65 21.33 14.72
CA VAL A 428 21.19 20.12 14.10
C VAL A 428 22.27 20.51 13.09
N PRO A 429 23.52 20.03 13.24
CA PRO A 429 24.60 20.40 12.33
C PRO A 429 24.32 19.86 10.92
N THR A 430 24.48 20.72 9.91
CA THR A 430 24.15 20.39 8.50
C THR A 430 25.37 20.04 7.66
N ASP A 431 26.58 20.10 8.23
CA ASP A 431 27.81 19.79 7.51
C ASP A 431 27.99 18.28 7.29
N PRO A 432 28.70 17.85 6.23
CA PRO A 432 28.87 16.43 5.91
C PRO A 432 29.58 15.60 7.01
N GLU A 433 30.43 16.22 7.81
CA GLU A 433 31.20 15.57 8.89
C GLU A 433 30.43 15.53 10.23
N ALA A 434 29.26 16.16 10.30
CA ALA A 434 28.42 16.21 11.49
C ALA A 434 28.12 14.83 12.08
N GLU A 435 27.83 13.85 11.20
CA GLU A 435 27.54 12.49 11.61
C GLU A 435 28.70 11.85 12.36
N ASP A 436 29.92 11.96 11.82
CA ASP A 436 31.12 11.36 12.41
C ASP A 436 31.42 11.98 13.77
N ARG A 437 31.28 13.30 13.91
CA ARG A 437 31.52 13.99 15.19
C ARG A 437 30.49 13.60 16.24
N LEU A 438 29.21 13.56 15.87
CA LEU A 438 28.13 13.16 16.77
C LEU A 438 28.27 11.69 17.17
N TRP A 439 28.58 10.80 16.22
CA TRP A 439 28.81 9.39 16.51
C TRP A 439 30.03 9.18 17.41
N ALA A 440 31.13 9.89 17.18
CA ALA A 440 32.29 9.85 18.06
C ALA A 440 31.96 10.34 19.48
N ALA A 441 31.04 11.29 19.64
CA ALA A 441 30.56 11.71 20.96
C ALA A 441 29.78 10.60 21.66
N VAL A 442 28.89 9.92 20.93
CA VAL A 442 28.13 8.76 21.44
C VAL A 442 29.08 7.64 21.92
N LEU A 443 30.16 7.35 21.18
CA LEU A 443 31.14 6.35 21.57
C LEU A 443 32.01 6.78 22.77
N ARG A 444 32.32 8.07 22.93
CA ARG A 444 33.06 8.56 24.11
C ARG A 444 32.28 8.35 25.41
N ASP A 445 30.98 8.58 25.35
CA ASP A 445 30.10 8.41 26.51
C ASP A 445 29.90 6.92 26.85
N HIS A 446 30.15 6.00 25.89
CA HIS A 446 29.96 4.57 26.05
C HIS A 446 31.10 3.77 25.38
N PRO A 447 32.24 3.61 26.05
CA PRO A 447 33.45 3.00 25.49
C PRO A 447 33.39 1.46 25.39
N GLY A 448 32.23 0.85 25.67
CA GLY A 448 32.04 -0.60 25.82
C GLY A 448 31.55 -1.33 24.57
#